data_AF-A0AA47ML70-F1
#
_entry.id   AF-A0AA47ML70-F1
#
_cell.length_a   1.000
_cell.length_b   1.000
_cell.length_c   1.000
_cell.angle_alpha   90.00
_cell.angle_beta   90.00
_cell.angle_gamma   90.00
#
_symmetry.space_group_name_H-M   'P 1'
#
loop_
_entity.id
_entity.type
_entity.pdbx_description
1 polymer ?
#
loop_
_entity_poly.entity_id
_entity_poly.type
_entity_poly.pdbx_seq_one_letter_code
_entity_poly.pdbx_strand_id
1 'polypeptide(L)'
;MAYSMDTDSCISALRQFICRRGQVKEIVSDNGTHFIGTERELREALTHLNLSKIQHSIQAEGIKWTFSPPYGPQHGGVWERLIWIIKRILYSITREQTLDDESLQTALCEVEAIMNDRPITVLSQDVKDPEPLTPNHLLQMKQIPTLPPGIFDKSDTYSRRRWRPNT
;
A
#
# COMPACT_ATOMS: atom_id res chain seq x y z
N MET A 1 -3.40 -8.23 -0.83
CA MET A 1 -3.06 -8.21 -2.27
C MET A 1 -4.26 -8.74 -3.03
N ALA A 2 -4.55 -8.21 -4.22
CA ALA A 2 -5.55 -8.78 -5.13
C ALA A 2 -4.78 -9.56 -6.23
N TYR A 3 -5.20 -10.79 -6.53
CA TYR A 3 -4.52 -11.66 -7.51
C TYR A 3 -5.15 -11.61 -8.91
N SER A 4 -6.31 -10.97 -9.02
CA SER A 4 -7.03 -10.75 -10.26
C SER A 4 -7.82 -9.44 -10.16
N MET A 5 -8.26 -8.92 -11.31
CA MET A 5 -9.02 -7.68 -11.39
C MET A 5 -10.53 -7.91 -11.41
N ASP A 6 -10.99 -9.00 -10.78
CA ASP A 6 -12.41 -9.29 -10.62
C ASP A 6 -12.95 -8.84 -9.25
N THR A 7 -14.27 -8.91 -9.15
CA THR A 7 -15.01 -8.42 -7.98
C THR A 7 -14.65 -9.18 -6.70
N ASP A 8 -14.43 -10.48 -6.77
CA ASP A 8 -14.19 -11.32 -5.59
C ASP A 8 -12.77 -11.15 -5.07
N SER A 9 -11.79 -10.97 -5.97
CA SER A 9 -10.43 -10.56 -5.61
C SER A 9 -10.38 -9.18 -4.96
N CYS A 10 -11.17 -8.22 -5.45
CA CYS A 10 -11.28 -6.89 -4.83
C CYS A 10 -11.86 -6.97 -3.40
N ILE A 11 -12.97 -7.70 -3.21
CA ILE A 11 -13.57 -7.92 -1.89
C ILE A 11 -12.57 -8.61 -0.96
N SER A 12 -11.85 -9.62 -1.44
CA SER A 12 -10.84 -10.34 -0.65
C SER A 12 -9.70 -9.41 -0.21
N ALA A 13 -9.22 -8.54 -1.10
CA ALA A 13 -8.19 -7.56 -0.76
C ALA A 13 -8.67 -6.53 0.27
N LEU A 14 -9.91 -6.07 0.18
CA LEU A 14 -10.52 -5.18 1.18
C LEU A 14 -10.64 -5.86 2.55
N ARG A 15 -11.07 -7.13 2.59
CA ARG A 15 -11.13 -7.90 3.84
C ARG A 15 -9.74 -8.08 4.45
N GLN A 16 -8.73 -8.43 3.65
CA GLN A 16 -7.34 -8.49 4.12
C GLN A 16 -6.85 -7.15 4.69
N PHE A 17 -7.25 -6.02 4.08
CA PHE A 17 -6.91 -4.70 4.59
C PHE A 17 -7.54 -4.44 5.96
N ILE A 18 -8.84 -4.71 6.11
CA ILE A 18 -9.57 -4.55 7.38
C ILE A 18 -8.97 -5.46 8.45
N CYS A 19 -8.65 -6.72 8.14
CA CYS A 19 -8.00 -7.62 9.09
C CYS A 19 -6.63 -7.12 9.56
N ARG A 20 -5.87 -6.42 8.69
CA ARG A 20 -4.54 -5.88 9.03
C ARG A 20 -4.60 -4.53 9.76
N ARG A 21 -5.55 -3.66 9.43
CA ARG A 21 -5.60 -2.27 9.89
C ARG A 21 -6.73 -1.97 10.88
N GLY A 22 -7.64 -2.92 11.09
CA GLY A 22 -8.84 -2.75 11.91
C GLY A 22 -10.04 -2.23 11.11
N GLN A 23 -11.15 -2.03 11.82
CA GLN A 23 -12.43 -1.67 11.20
C GLN A 23 -12.38 -0.29 10.54
N VAL A 24 -12.71 -0.25 9.26
CA VAL A 24 -12.82 0.99 8.48
C VAL A 24 -14.23 1.56 8.61
N LYS A 25 -14.36 2.87 8.81
CA LYS A 25 -15.67 3.55 8.85
C LYS A 25 -16.09 4.10 7.49
N GLU A 26 -15.13 4.61 6.74
CA GLU A 26 -15.37 5.25 5.44
C GLU A 26 -14.25 4.92 4.46
N ILE A 27 -14.64 4.59 3.22
CA ILE A 27 -13.75 4.44 2.06
C ILE A 27 -14.12 5.54 1.08
N VAL A 28 -13.11 6.27 0.61
CA VAL A 28 -13.26 7.29 -0.44
C VAL A 28 -12.47 6.82 -1.66
N SER A 29 -13.13 6.72 -2.81
CA SER A 29 -12.48 6.38 -4.09
C SER A 29 -12.62 7.52 -5.09
N ASP A 30 -11.78 7.55 -6.12
CA ASP A 30 -12.03 8.42 -7.27
C ASP A 30 -13.16 7.85 -8.14
N ASN A 31 -13.83 8.72 -8.89
CA ASN A 31 -14.75 8.26 -9.91
C ASN A 31 -13.92 7.84 -11.14
N GLY A 32 -13.47 6.59 -11.14
CA GLY A 32 -12.55 6.00 -12.12
C GLY A 32 -13.02 6.07 -13.59
N THR A 33 -14.23 6.55 -13.86
CA THR A 33 -14.67 6.95 -15.22
C THR A 33 -13.82 8.08 -15.81
N HIS A 34 -13.19 8.91 -14.97
CA HIS A 34 -12.28 9.99 -15.39
C HIS A 34 -10.81 9.55 -15.50
N PHE A 35 -10.51 8.25 -15.47
CA PHE A 35 -9.18 7.73 -15.85
C PHE A 35 -8.98 7.90 -17.38
N ILE A 36 -8.91 9.15 -17.81
CA ILE A 36 -8.79 9.59 -19.21
C ILE A 36 -7.44 9.14 -19.78
N GLY A 37 -6.43 8.90 -18.92
CA GLY A 37 -5.08 8.52 -19.31
C GLY A 37 -4.64 7.08 -19.04
N THR A 38 -5.52 6.19 -18.55
CA THR A 38 -5.05 4.83 -18.18
C THR A 38 -5.13 3.82 -19.30
N GLU A 39 -4.14 2.93 -19.28
CA GLU A 39 -3.96 1.77 -20.12
C GLU A 39 -5.28 1.02 -20.35
N ARG A 40 -5.52 0.62 -21.61
CA ARG A 40 -6.76 -0.03 -22.06
C ARG A 40 -7.18 -1.18 -21.14
N GLU A 41 -6.21 -1.96 -20.68
CA GLU A 41 -6.40 -3.10 -19.80
C GLU A 41 -7.01 -2.71 -18.45
N LEU A 42 -6.63 -1.57 -17.86
CA LEU A 42 -7.25 -1.10 -16.62
C LEU A 42 -8.71 -0.70 -16.83
N ARG A 43 -9.04 -0.10 -17.98
CA ARG A 43 -10.43 0.26 -18.29
C ARG A 43 -11.29 -0.98 -18.47
N GLU A 44 -10.82 -1.96 -19.22
CA GLU A 44 -11.52 -3.24 -19.40
C GLU A 44 -11.71 -3.95 -18.05
N ALA A 45 -10.67 -3.99 -17.23
CA ALA A 45 -10.78 -4.55 -15.89
C ALA A 45 -11.78 -3.82 -14.99
N LEU A 46 -11.83 -2.48 -15.05
CA LEU A 46 -12.84 -1.69 -14.33
C LEU A 46 -14.27 -2.02 -14.79
N THR A 47 -14.47 -2.38 -16.07
CA THR A 47 -15.79 -2.84 -16.55
C THR A 47 -16.19 -4.22 -16.00
N HIS A 48 -15.22 -5.08 -15.67
CA HIS A 48 -15.47 -6.38 -15.04
C HIS A 48 -15.73 -6.28 -13.53
N LEU A 49 -15.45 -5.14 -12.90
CA LEU A 49 -15.73 -4.92 -11.49
C LEU A 49 -17.19 -4.51 -11.28
N ASN A 50 -17.94 -5.37 -10.58
CA ASN A 50 -19.30 -5.07 -10.17
C ASN A 50 -19.28 -4.20 -8.90
N LEU A 51 -19.13 -2.89 -9.09
CA LEU A 51 -19.07 -1.91 -8.01
C LEU A 51 -20.28 -2.00 -7.06
N SER A 52 -21.47 -2.31 -7.58
CA SER A 52 -22.67 -2.48 -6.75
C SER A 52 -22.55 -3.68 -5.80
N LYS A 53 -22.04 -4.82 -6.27
CA LYS A 53 -21.78 -6.01 -5.43
C LYS A 53 -20.73 -5.70 -4.36
N ILE A 54 -19.67 -4.98 -4.72
CA ILE A 54 -18.63 -4.59 -3.77
C ILE A 54 -19.23 -3.66 -2.70
N GLN A 55 -19.93 -2.61 -3.12
CA GLN A 55 -20.55 -1.63 -2.24
C GLN A 55 -21.56 -2.29 -1.29
N HIS A 56 -22.38 -3.23 -1.76
CA HIS A 56 -23.29 -3.99 -0.91
C HIS A 56 -22.54 -4.83 0.13
N SER A 57 -21.45 -5.50 -0.29
CA SER A 57 -20.67 -6.38 0.59
C SER A 57 -20.02 -5.62 1.76
N ILE A 58 -19.46 -4.44 1.48
CA ILE A 58 -18.84 -3.58 2.51
C ILE A 58 -19.85 -2.73 3.28
N GLN A 59 -21.01 -2.37 2.72
CA GLN A 59 -22.10 -1.76 3.48
C GLN A 59 -22.66 -2.72 4.53
N ALA A 60 -22.71 -4.03 4.24
CA ALA A 60 -23.09 -5.04 5.21
C ALA A 60 -22.13 -5.09 6.42
N GLU A 61 -20.87 -4.69 6.23
CA GLU A 61 -19.86 -4.53 7.29
C GLU A 61 -19.94 -3.16 7.98
N GLY A 62 -20.94 -2.32 7.64
CA GLY A 62 -21.12 -0.98 8.20
C GLY A 62 -20.17 0.09 7.65
N ILE A 63 -19.54 -0.18 6.50
CA ILE A 63 -18.56 0.73 5.89
C ILE A 63 -19.27 1.65 4.89
N LYS A 64 -19.08 2.96 5.04
CA LYS A 64 -19.56 3.95 4.07
C LYS A 64 -18.57 4.06 2.92
N TRP A 65 -18.97 3.74 1.69
CA TRP A 65 -18.16 4.02 0.50
C TRP A 65 -18.69 5.25 -0.23
N THR A 66 -17.84 6.26 -0.41
CA THR A 66 -18.14 7.44 -1.22
C THR A 66 -17.18 7.57 -2.40
N PHE A 67 -17.70 8.10 -3.51
CA PHE A 67 -16.89 8.50 -4.65
C PHE A 67 -16.63 10.00 -4.58
N SER A 68 -15.38 10.39 -4.82
CA SER A 68 -14.96 11.78 -4.84
C SER A 68 -15.71 12.52 -5.95
N PRO A 69 -16.08 13.80 -5.74
CA PRO A 69 -16.69 14.59 -6.78
C PRO A 69 -15.78 14.65 -8.02
N PRO A 70 -16.34 14.68 -9.24
CA PRO A 70 -15.57 14.66 -10.50
C PRO A 70 -14.56 15.81 -10.65
N TYR A 71 -14.66 16.86 -9.83
CA TYR A 71 -13.81 18.05 -9.86
C TYR A 71 -13.21 18.37 -8.48
N GLY A 72 -12.85 17.37 -7.68
CA GLY A 72 -12.14 17.55 -6.42
C GLY A 72 -10.61 17.36 -6.56
N PRO A 73 -9.86 18.29 -7.18
CA PRO A 73 -8.43 18.10 -7.50
C PRO A 73 -7.55 17.88 -6.26
N GLN A 74 -8.00 18.36 -5.10
CA GLN A 74 -7.27 18.27 -3.84
C GLN A 74 -7.04 16.83 -3.34
N HIS A 75 -7.97 15.91 -3.58
CA HIS A 75 -7.80 14.51 -3.16
C HIS A 75 -6.96 13.75 -4.19
N GLY A 76 -7.27 13.91 -5.48
CA GLY A 76 -6.56 13.23 -6.58
C GLY A 76 -5.05 13.46 -6.53
N GLY A 77 -4.60 14.70 -6.36
CA GLY A 77 -3.17 15.03 -6.34
C GLY A 77 -2.39 14.38 -5.18
N VAL A 78 -3.00 14.19 -4.01
CA VAL A 78 -2.35 13.51 -2.88
C VAL A 78 -2.20 12.02 -3.19
N TRP A 79 -3.24 11.38 -3.69
CA TRP A 79 -3.19 9.95 -4.06
C TRP A 79 -2.19 9.68 -5.17
N GLU A 80 -2.20 10.49 -6.23
CA GLU A 80 -1.23 10.39 -7.33
C GLU A 80 0.21 10.57 -6.84
N ARG A 81 0.44 11.53 -5.94
CA ARG A 81 1.74 11.74 -5.33
C ARG A 81 2.20 10.54 -4.51
N LEU A 82 1.30 9.93 -3.74
CA LEU A 82 1.60 8.72 -2.97
C LEU A 82 1.92 7.54 -3.89
N ILE A 83 1.14 7.32 -4.94
CA ILE A 83 1.40 6.27 -5.95
C ILE A 83 2.77 6.47 -6.59
N TRP A 84 3.13 7.71 -6.93
CA TRP A 84 4.46 8.02 -7.48
C TRP A 84 5.59 7.69 -6.50
N ILE A 85 5.41 8.00 -5.20
CA ILE A 85 6.39 7.66 -4.16
C ILE A 85 6.54 6.15 -4.03
N ILE A 86 5.43 5.40 -3.95
CA ILE A 86 5.41 3.93 -3.89
C ILE A 86 6.23 3.35 -5.04
N LYS A 87 5.91 3.76 -6.28
CA LYS A 87 6.61 3.27 -7.48
C LYS A 87 8.11 3.56 -7.38
N ARG A 88 8.50 4.76 -6.97
CA ARG A 88 9.92 5.15 -6.87
C ARG A 88 10.68 4.31 -5.84
N ILE A 89 10.10 4.06 -4.67
CA ILE A 89 10.72 3.21 -3.64
C ILE A 89 10.81 1.78 -4.15
N LEU A 90 9.72 1.25 -4.73
CA LEU A 90 9.68 -0.10 -5.28
C LEU A 90 10.77 -0.29 -6.35
N TYR A 91 10.89 0.60 -7.33
CA TYR A 91 11.97 0.54 -8.33
C TYR A 91 13.38 0.57 -7.70
N SER A 92 13.57 1.34 -6.63
CA SER A 92 14.84 1.41 -5.91
C SER A 92 15.20 0.12 -5.19
N ILE A 93 14.20 -0.59 -4.65
CA ILE A 93 14.37 -1.85 -3.92
C ILE A 93 14.58 -3.01 -4.89
N THR A 94 13.80 -3.07 -5.97
CA THR A 94 13.80 -4.21 -6.90
C THR A 94 14.91 -4.15 -7.94
N ARG A 95 15.47 -2.97 -8.25
CA ARG A 95 16.62 -2.79 -9.18
C ARG A 95 16.47 -3.57 -10.50
N GLU A 96 15.29 -3.51 -11.12
CA GLU A 96 14.97 -4.18 -12.40
C GLU A 96 14.89 -5.72 -12.35
N GLN A 97 14.91 -6.33 -11.16
CA GLN A 97 14.72 -7.78 -11.02
C GLN A 97 13.25 -8.17 -11.24
N THR A 98 13.04 -9.32 -11.89
CA THR A 98 11.74 -9.98 -11.92
C THR A 98 11.48 -10.65 -10.58
N LEU A 99 10.34 -10.34 -9.97
CA LEU A 99 9.94 -10.90 -8.69
C LEU A 99 8.85 -11.95 -8.89
N ASP A 100 8.87 -13.01 -8.08
CA ASP A 100 7.73 -13.87 -7.88
C ASP A 100 6.75 -13.26 -6.86
N ASP A 101 5.57 -13.85 -6.72
CA ASP A 101 4.49 -13.32 -5.88
C ASP A 101 4.92 -13.12 -4.42
N GLU A 102 5.71 -14.05 -3.87
CA GLU A 102 6.22 -13.98 -2.50
C GLU A 102 7.20 -12.81 -2.32
N SER A 103 8.15 -12.65 -3.25
CA SER A 103 9.12 -11.55 -3.20
C SER A 103 8.45 -10.20 -3.43
N LEU A 104 7.46 -10.12 -4.34
CA LEU A 104 6.68 -8.90 -4.57
C LEU A 104 5.88 -8.50 -3.33
N GLN A 105 5.25 -9.47 -2.67
CA GLN A 105 4.52 -9.22 -1.42
C GLN A 105 5.45 -8.68 -0.33
N THR A 106 6.65 -9.25 -0.20
CA THR A 106 7.67 -8.79 0.75
C THR A 106 8.13 -7.37 0.43
N ALA A 107 8.46 -7.08 -0.84
CA ALA A 107 8.86 -5.75 -1.28
C ALA A 107 7.77 -4.69 -1.01
N LEU A 108 6.49 -5.03 -1.22
CA LEU A 108 5.39 -4.13 -0.91
C LEU A 108 5.26 -3.85 0.60
N CYS A 109 5.51 -4.86 1.46
CA CYS A 109 5.56 -4.65 2.90
C CYS A 109 6.73 -3.74 3.33
N GLU A 110 7.90 -3.87 2.70
CA GLU A 110 9.04 -2.96 2.94
C GLU A 110 8.74 -1.53 2.50
N VAL A 111 8.15 -1.35 1.31
CA VAL A 111 7.71 -0.04 0.81
C VAL A 111 6.70 0.58 1.77
N GLU A 112 5.72 -0.19 2.23
CA GLU A 112 4.72 0.23 3.21
C GLU A 112 5.37 0.67 4.53
N ALA A 113 6.37 -0.08 5.02
CA ALA A 113 7.11 0.29 6.22
C ALA A 113 7.86 1.62 6.04
N ILE A 114 8.59 1.79 4.93
CA ILE A 114 9.35 3.01 4.61
C ILE A 114 8.43 4.23 4.50
N MET A 115 7.29 4.08 3.83
CA MET A 115 6.33 5.19 3.70
C MET A 115 5.75 5.60 5.04
N ASN A 116 5.44 4.64 5.89
CA ASN A 116 4.87 4.89 7.22
C ASN A 116 5.91 5.32 8.25
N ASP A 117 7.21 5.23 7.94
CA ASP A 117 8.29 5.75 8.79
C ASP A 117 8.63 7.21 8.47
N ARG A 118 8.00 7.80 7.45
CA ARG A 118 8.23 9.19 7.08
C ARG A 118 7.72 10.14 8.17
N PRO A 119 8.55 11.07 8.69
CA PRO A 119 8.12 12.08 9.65
C PRO A 119 6.92 12.89 9.16
N ILE A 120 5.91 13.04 10.03
CA ILE A 120 4.79 13.98 9.88
C ILE A 120 5.08 15.27 10.65
N THR A 121 5.90 15.22 11.70
CA THR A 121 6.35 16.39 12.46
C THR A 121 7.73 16.86 12.00
N VAL A 122 8.12 18.04 12.49
CA VAL A 122 9.43 18.64 12.22
C VAL A 122 10.54 17.69 12.67
N LEU A 123 11.54 17.53 11.81
CA LEU A 123 12.80 16.88 12.14
C LEU A 123 13.66 17.88 12.93
N SER A 124 13.88 17.62 14.22
CA SER A 124 14.87 18.37 14.98
C SER A 124 16.27 17.81 14.76
N GLN A 125 17.27 18.69 14.83
CA GLN A 125 18.68 18.33 14.85
C GLN A 125 19.25 18.25 16.28
N ASP A 126 18.47 18.66 17.30
CA ASP A 126 18.86 18.51 18.70
C ASP A 126 18.52 17.10 19.20
N VAL A 127 19.51 16.42 19.78
CA VAL A 127 19.37 15.08 20.36
C VAL A 127 18.43 15.08 21.58
N LYS A 128 18.19 16.24 22.20
CA LYS A 128 17.28 16.40 23.33
C LYS A 128 15.81 16.54 22.93
N ASP A 129 15.56 16.83 21.65
CA ASP A 129 14.20 16.99 21.16
C ASP A 129 13.53 15.62 20.97
N PRO A 130 12.19 15.55 21.10
CA PRO A 130 11.47 14.29 20.93
C PRO A 130 11.61 13.77 19.50
N GLU A 131 11.64 12.44 19.38
CA GLU A 131 11.64 11.75 18.09
C GLU A 131 10.46 12.24 17.23
N PRO A 132 10.67 12.49 15.92
CA PRO A 132 9.61 12.89 15.03
C PRO A 132 8.48 11.84 15.00
N LEU A 133 7.24 12.31 15.05
CA LEU A 133 6.07 11.47 14.92
C LEU A 133 5.94 10.97 13.48
N THR A 134 5.83 9.65 13.30
CA THR A 134 5.63 8.98 12.01
C THR A 134 4.23 8.35 11.96
N PRO A 135 3.69 8.06 10.76
CA PRO A 135 2.46 7.28 10.65
C PRO A 135 2.54 5.93 11.38
N ASN A 136 3.70 5.27 11.40
CA ASN A 136 3.90 4.02 12.14
C ASN A 136 3.64 4.19 13.64
N HIS A 137 4.07 5.30 14.26
CA HIS A 137 3.77 5.58 15.67
C HIS A 137 2.25 5.61 15.94
N LEU A 138 1.46 6.15 15.01
CA LEU A 138 0.01 6.23 15.14
C LEU A 138 -0.69 4.90 14.79
N LEU A 139 -0.23 4.23 13.73
CA LEU A 139 -0.87 3.04 13.18
C LEU A 139 -0.55 1.76 13.96
N GLN A 140 0.66 1.66 14.51
CA GLN A 140 1.13 0.47 15.22
C GLN A 140 1.08 0.64 16.74
N MET A 141 0.93 1.89 17.23
CA MET A 141 1.00 2.26 18.65
C MET A 141 2.23 1.67 19.38
N LYS A 142 3.30 1.37 18.63
CA LYS A 142 4.57 0.78 19.09
C LYS A 142 5.73 1.44 18.34
N GLN A 143 6.89 1.52 19.00
CA GLN A 143 8.14 1.87 18.33
C GLN A 143 8.53 0.78 17.33
N ILE A 144 9.15 1.22 16.23
CA ILE A 144 9.51 0.51 15.00
C ILE A 144 9.78 -0.99 15.22
N PRO A 145 9.16 -1.90 14.43
CA PRO A 145 9.51 -3.31 14.49
C PRO A 145 10.98 -3.48 14.09
N THR A 146 11.80 -3.96 15.02
CA THR A 146 13.15 -4.42 14.71
C THR A 146 13.03 -5.59 13.74
N LEU A 147 13.38 -5.35 12.48
CA LEU A 147 13.51 -6.43 11.49
C LEU A 147 14.50 -7.47 12.05
N PRO A 148 14.24 -8.77 11.87
CA PRO A 148 15.16 -9.80 12.34
C PRO A 148 16.55 -9.55 11.74
N PRO A 149 17.62 -9.69 12.53
CA PRO A 149 18.98 -9.48 12.04
C PRO A 149 19.28 -10.50 10.94
N GLY A 150 19.25 -10.04 9.69
CA GLY A 150 19.77 -10.75 8.53
C GLY A 150 21.12 -10.18 8.15
N ILE A 151 22.08 -11.04 7.79
CA ILE A 151 23.29 -10.60 7.09
C ILE A 151 22.83 -10.32 5.66
N PHE A 152 22.55 -9.06 5.35
CA PHE A 152 22.17 -8.62 4.00
C PHE A 152 23.45 -8.15 3.29
N ASP A 153 24.05 -9.00 2.46
CA ASP A 153 25.08 -8.54 1.52
C ASP A 153 24.40 -7.60 0.48
N LYS A 154 25.12 -6.62 -0.07
CA LYS A 154 24.62 -5.80 -1.20
C LYS A 154 24.29 -6.66 -2.44
N SER A 155 24.84 -7.87 -2.49
CA SER A 155 24.51 -8.91 -3.46
C SER A 155 23.32 -9.80 -3.07
N ASP A 156 22.83 -9.73 -1.83
CA ASP A 156 21.68 -10.51 -1.33
C ASP A 156 20.33 -9.79 -1.49
N THR A 157 20.31 -8.54 -2.00
CA THR A 157 19.07 -7.88 -2.40
C THR A 157 18.37 -8.69 -3.50
N TYR A 158 17.35 -9.45 -3.09
CA TYR A 158 16.43 -10.26 -3.90
C TYR A 158 17.10 -11.34 -4.79
N SER A 159 18.39 -11.56 -4.60
CA SER A 159 19.20 -12.45 -5.44
C SER A 159 19.24 -13.87 -4.89
N ARG A 160 18.29 -14.70 -5.34
CA ARG A 160 18.34 -16.20 -5.43
C ARG A 160 18.78 -17.04 -4.22
N ARG A 161 19.15 -16.49 -3.07
CA ARG A 161 19.57 -17.25 -1.90
C ARG A 161 18.45 -17.24 -0.88
N ARG A 162 17.49 -18.13 -1.13
CA ARG A 162 16.58 -18.67 -0.11
C ARG A 162 17.39 -18.97 1.14
N TRP A 163 16.92 -18.41 2.26
CA TRP A 163 17.13 -18.83 3.64
C TRP A 163 18.12 -19.99 3.78
N ARG A 164 19.37 -19.71 4.13
CA ARG A 164 20.28 -20.77 4.61
C ARG A 164 19.83 -21.14 6.03
N PRO A 165 19.38 -22.38 6.30
CA PRO A 165 19.38 -22.89 7.65
C PRO A 165 20.84 -23.01 8.08
N ASN A 166 21.19 -22.46 9.23
CA ASN A 166 22.51 -22.65 9.83
C ASN A 166 22.77 -24.16 9.95
N THR A 167 23.86 -24.62 9.33
CA THR A 167 24.53 -25.88 9.65
C THR A 167 25.88 -25.54 10.23
#